data_AF-A0A5Q0C8S2-F1
#
_entry.id   AF-A0A5Q0C8S2-F1
#
_cell.length_a   1.000
_cell.length_b   1.000
_cell.length_c   1.000
_cell.angle_alpha   90.00
_cell.angle_beta   90.00
_cell.angle_gamma   90.00
#
_symmetry.space_group_name_H-M   'P 1'
#
loop_
_entity.id
_entity.type
_entity.pdbx_description
1 polymer ?
#
loop_
_entity_poly.entity_id
_entity_poly.type
_entity_poly.pdbx_seq_one_letter_code
_entity_poly.pdbx_strand_id
1 'polypeptide(L)'
;MEGLSLFSEIEVEFVGAAQLQQYYRRATDAATASFQFKNRITLPSISNVSEAYIGYISTDELLRIITINPDEHHSSQRINRKLFFDNVRDFDPESEINNQMADSLISQSEAFVYRNNGITVVARQGRPTGDNFRIEDYQVVNGCQTSNVVFNERLRLSGSFVPFRLVVSDDVSFVRSIIVGTNKQNPVRDEQFWALRPFLKDFEEYVRNQPEPRNLYFERRENQYRFEEVPERVRIIDAVALLKAVVSMFLGMPHRAGRDFRQIKREFDKTLFLDDHNVKPYHAAAYVYYRLEFLFRTKRISPEWKRYRIYIMWFIARRGANLTTDISVDDQNISIISDRILNYADDEAALVSDISRFVFQLEGDLGKAGLKTDRDALRNDDILAVAKSAAQTITSTIFSGQN
;
A
#
# COMPACT_ATOMS: atom_id res chain seq x y z
N MET A 1 -27.79 34.06 10.65
CA MET A 1 -28.33 32.68 10.67
C MET A 1 -29.26 32.42 11.85
N GLU A 2 -29.17 33.15 12.98
CA GLU A 2 -30.14 33.06 14.10
C GLU A 2 -31.59 33.41 13.72
N GLY A 3 -31.82 34.25 12.70
CA GLY A 3 -33.18 34.63 12.27
C GLY A 3 -33.99 33.55 11.55
N LEU A 4 -33.43 32.35 11.32
CA LEU A 4 -34.12 31.27 10.60
C LEU A 4 -34.73 30.19 11.50
N SER A 5 -34.49 30.21 12.82
CA SER A 5 -34.98 29.19 13.78
C SER A 5 -34.76 27.73 13.34
N LEU A 6 -33.70 27.47 12.54
CA LEU A 6 -33.44 26.15 11.94
C LEU A 6 -32.62 25.22 12.85
N PHE A 7 -32.02 25.73 13.93
CA PHE A 7 -31.13 24.96 14.81
C PHE A 7 -31.39 25.32 16.27
N SER A 8 -31.53 24.30 17.13
CA SER A 8 -31.76 24.46 18.57
C SER A 8 -30.47 24.57 19.39
N GLU A 9 -29.33 24.14 18.82
CA GLU A 9 -28.02 24.13 19.45
C GLU A 9 -26.94 24.17 18.36
N ILE A 10 -25.88 24.95 18.55
CA ILE A 10 -24.72 25.01 17.64
C ILE A 10 -23.51 24.52 18.42
N GLU A 11 -23.01 23.34 18.05
CA GLU A 11 -21.77 22.78 18.56
C GLU A 11 -20.64 23.04 17.57
N VAL A 12 -19.53 23.61 18.05
CA VAL A 12 -18.32 23.87 17.26
C VAL A 12 -17.20 22.97 17.77
N GLU A 13 -16.85 21.95 17.00
CA GLU A 13 -15.74 21.05 17.31
C GLU A 13 -14.49 21.47 16.50
N PHE A 14 -13.37 21.72 17.18
CA PHE A 14 -12.08 21.92 16.53
C PHE A 14 -11.47 20.57 16.20
N VAL A 15 -11.36 20.28 14.90
CA VAL A 15 -10.86 18.99 14.41
C VAL A 15 -9.44 19.12 13.90
N GLY A 16 -8.60 18.14 14.26
CA GLY A 16 -7.23 18.05 13.76
C GLY A 16 -7.15 17.52 12.32
N ALA A 17 -5.97 17.59 11.71
CA ALA A 17 -5.75 17.11 10.34
C ALA A 17 -6.16 15.62 10.15
N ALA A 18 -5.88 14.76 11.13
CA ALA A 18 -6.24 13.35 11.09
C ALA A 18 -7.76 13.12 11.07
N GLN A 19 -8.51 13.85 11.91
CA GLN A 19 -9.98 13.79 11.93
C GLN A 19 -10.57 14.33 10.62
N LEU A 20 -10.03 15.45 10.11
CA LEU A 20 -10.48 16.02 8.84
C LEU A 20 -10.27 15.07 7.66
N GLN A 21 -9.11 14.41 7.59
CA GLN A 21 -8.83 13.38 6.58
C GLN A 21 -9.81 12.21 6.70
N GLN A 22 -10.10 11.75 7.93
CA GLN A 22 -11.07 10.70 8.16
C GLN A 22 -12.48 11.10 7.67
N TYR A 23 -12.91 12.33 7.95
CA TYR A 23 -14.21 12.82 7.50
C TYR A 23 -14.28 12.98 5.99
N TYR A 24 -13.22 13.49 5.36
CA TYR A 24 -13.13 13.58 3.91
C TYR A 24 -13.27 12.20 3.26
N ARG A 25 -12.47 11.22 3.69
CA ARG A 25 -12.55 9.82 3.21
C ARG A 25 -13.97 9.26 3.34
N ARG A 26 -14.63 9.50 4.48
CA ARG A 26 -16.01 9.07 4.71
C ARG A 26 -17.00 9.73 3.75
N ALA A 27 -16.84 11.02 3.48
CA ALA A 27 -17.74 11.76 2.61
C ALA A 27 -17.57 11.38 1.13
N THR A 28 -16.35 11.06 0.69
CA THR A 28 -16.06 10.80 -0.74
C THR A 28 -16.15 9.33 -1.14
N ASP A 29 -15.89 8.40 -0.22
CA ASP A 29 -15.71 6.97 -0.56
C ASP A 29 -16.72 6.03 0.09
N ALA A 30 -17.72 6.54 0.82
CA ALA A 30 -18.73 5.69 1.46
C ALA A 30 -19.54 4.88 0.44
N ALA A 31 -19.29 3.57 0.41
CA ALA A 31 -20.06 2.65 -0.40
C ALA A 31 -21.44 2.38 0.23
N THR A 32 -22.47 2.23 -0.60
CA THR A 32 -23.80 1.82 -0.17
C THR A 32 -24.27 0.60 -0.96
N ALA A 33 -24.98 -0.32 -0.33
CA ALA A 33 -25.58 -1.46 -1.01
C ALA A 33 -26.96 -1.80 -0.43
N SER A 34 -27.84 -2.32 -1.29
CA SER A 34 -29.15 -2.86 -0.90
C SER A 34 -29.31 -4.27 -1.45
N PHE A 35 -29.64 -5.22 -0.59
CA PHE A 35 -29.68 -6.65 -0.92
C PHE A 35 -30.64 -7.44 -0.01
N GLN A 36 -30.96 -8.68 -0.38
CA GLN A 36 -31.76 -9.60 0.43
C GLN A 36 -30.87 -10.62 1.16
N PHE A 37 -31.11 -10.78 2.47
CA PHE A 37 -30.42 -11.76 3.30
C PHE A 37 -31.38 -12.65 4.08
N LYS A 38 -32.12 -13.49 3.36
CA LYS A 38 -33.20 -14.33 3.91
C LYS A 38 -32.72 -15.37 4.92
N ASN A 39 -31.70 -16.14 4.57
CA ASN A 39 -31.24 -17.28 5.36
C ASN A 39 -30.14 -16.86 6.33
N ARG A 40 -30.53 -16.25 7.45
CA ARG A 40 -29.61 -15.69 8.45
C ARG A 40 -30.02 -16.01 9.88
N ILE A 41 -29.04 -15.94 10.77
CA ILE A 41 -29.20 -15.98 12.22
C ILE A 41 -28.52 -14.74 12.79
N THR A 42 -29.18 -14.09 13.75
CA THR A 42 -28.62 -12.96 14.50
C THR A 42 -27.56 -13.48 15.48
N LEU A 43 -26.36 -12.89 15.45
CA LEU A 43 -25.30 -13.23 16.39
C LEU A 43 -25.55 -12.59 17.78
N PRO A 44 -24.92 -13.09 18.85
CA PRO A 44 -25.05 -12.51 20.18
C PRO A 44 -24.65 -11.04 20.22
N SER A 45 -25.44 -10.23 20.92
CA SER A 45 -25.16 -8.80 21.11
C SER A 45 -23.95 -8.60 22.00
N ILE A 46 -23.06 -7.70 21.58
CA ILE A 46 -21.91 -7.22 22.36
C ILE A 46 -21.86 -5.70 22.24
N SER A 47 -21.25 -5.01 23.20
CA SER A 47 -21.29 -3.53 23.29
C SER A 47 -20.80 -2.80 22.04
N ASN A 48 -19.85 -3.37 21.31
CA ASN A 48 -19.18 -2.73 20.18
C ASN A 48 -19.80 -3.10 18.83
N VAL A 49 -20.95 -3.78 18.83
CA VAL A 49 -21.65 -4.25 17.63
C VAL A 49 -23.12 -3.88 17.73
N SER A 50 -23.58 -3.05 16.82
CA SER A 50 -24.99 -2.67 16.73
C SER A 50 -25.84 -3.85 16.27
N GLU A 51 -25.42 -4.51 15.20
CA GLU A 51 -26.09 -5.67 14.64
C GLU A 51 -25.06 -6.63 14.02
N ALA A 52 -25.29 -7.93 14.12
CA ALA A 52 -24.48 -8.90 13.40
C ALA A 52 -25.28 -10.13 13.01
N TYR A 53 -24.98 -10.65 11.82
CA TYR A 53 -25.71 -11.73 11.19
C TYR A 53 -24.73 -12.72 10.56
N ILE A 54 -25.09 -14.00 10.61
CA ILE A 54 -24.38 -15.08 9.92
C ILE A 54 -25.38 -15.97 9.18
N GLY A 55 -25.03 -16.45 8.00
CA GLY A 55 -25.91 -17.25 7.18
C GLY A 55 -25.33 -17.52 5.80
N TYR A 56 -26.19 -17.58 4.79
CA TYR A 56 -25.77 -17.65 3.40
C TYR A 56 -26.64 -16.77 2.50
N ILE A 57 -26.06 -16.32 1.39
CA ILE A 57 -26.67 -15.42 0.43
C ILE A 57 -26.53 -15.99 -0.98
N SER A 58 -27.45 -15.67 -1.90
CA SER A 58 -27.30 -16.06 -3.30
C SER A 58 -26.19 -15.26 -3.97
N THR A 59 -25.60 -15.82 -5.04
CA THR A 59 -24.59 -15.10 -5.81
C THR A 59 -25.13 -13.82 -6.45
N ASP A 60 -26.41 -13.75 -6.79
CA ASP A 60 -27.04 -12.54 -7.35
C ASP A 60 -27.10 -11.40 -6.33
N GLU A 61 -27.50 -11.71 -5.10
CA GLU A 61 -27.53 -10.72 -4.02
C GLU A 61 -26.11 -10.32 -3.59
N LEU A 62 -25.14 -11.24 -3.67
CA LEU A 62 -23.73 -10.90 -3.52
C LEU A 62 -23.26 -9.92 -4.60
N LEU A 63 -23.65 -10.11 -5.87
CA LEU A 63 -23.30 -9.18 -6.96
C LEU A 63 -23.81 -7.77 -6.69
N ARG A 64 -24.98 -7.61 -6.06
CA ARG A 64 -25.50 -6.29 -5.62
C ARG A 64 -24.62 -5.61 -4.58
N ILE A 65 -23.90 -6.38 -3.78
CA ILE A 65 -22.95 -5.85 -2.78
C ILE A 65 -21.63 -5.48 -3.47
N ILE A 66 -21.09 -6.33 -4.35
CA ILE A 66 -19.69 -6.15 -4.79
C ILE A 66 -19.53 -5.36 -6.09
N THR A 67 -20.61 -4.99 -6.78
CA THR A 67 -20.59 -4.37 -8.11
C THR A 67 -20.87 -2.87 -8.04
N ILE A 68 -20.16 -2.08 -8.86
CA ILE A 68 -20.49 -0.67 -9.10
C ILE A 68 -21.73 -0.64 -9.99
N ASN A 69 -22.78 0.07 -9.56
CA ASN A 69 -24.05 0.20 -10.28
C ASN A 69 -24.62 -1.17 -10.69
N PRO A 70 -25.02 -2.02 -9.73
CA PRO A 70 -25.42 -3.40 -10.00
C PRO A 70 -26.64 -3.53 -10.92
N ASP A 71 -27.43 -2.47 -11.08
CA ASP A 71 -28.61 -2.43 -11.94
C ASP A 71 -28.29 -2.15 -13.42
N GLU A 72 -27.03 -1.83 -13.75
CA GLU A 72 -26.58 -1.67 -15.14
C GLU A 72 -26.38 -3.01 -15.87
N HIS A 73 -26.33 -2.97 -17.21
CA HIS A 73 -26.04 -4.15 -18.04
C HIS A 73 -24.71 -4.81 -17.66
N HIS A 74 -24.68 -6.15 -17.60
CA HIS A 74 -23.51 -6.91 -17.16
C HIS A 74 -22.20 -6.64 -17.93
N SER A 75 -22.28 -6.11 -19.15
CA SER A 75 -21.12 -5.72 -19.96
C SER A 75 -20.44 -4.43 -19.50
N SER A 76 -21.17 -3.51 -18.85
CA SER A 76 -20.62 -2.27 -18.26
C SER A 76 -20.26 -2.41 -16.78
N GLN A 77 -20.78 -3.45 -16.12
CA GLN A 77 -20.53 -3.70 -14.71
C GLN A 77 -19.04 -3.85 -14.42
N ARG A 78 -18.62 -3.20 -13.33
CA ARG A 78 -17.26 -3.30 -12.77
C ARG A 78 -17.36 -3.69 -11.31
N ILE A 79 -16.48 -4.58 -10.87
CA ILE A 79 -16.36 -4.88 -9.44
C ILE A 79 -15.90 -3.62 -8.69
N ASN A 80 -16.52 -3.33 -7.55
CA ASN A 80 -16.16 -2.22 -6.69
C ASN A 80 -14.89 -2.59 -5.90
N ARG A 81 -13.73 -2.35 -6.52
CA ARG A 81 -12.41 -2.67 -5.94
C ARG A 81 -12.15 -1.98 -4.60
N LYS A 82 -12.77 -0.81 -4.35
CA LYS A 82 -12.62 -0.05 -3.11
C LYS A 82 -13.10 -0.84 -1.88
N LEU A 83 -14.10 -1.71 -2.05
CA LEU A 83 -14.62 -2.56 -0.97
C LEU A 83 -13.57 -3.50 -0.39
N PHE A 84 -12.54 -3.81 -1.17
CA PHE A 84 -11.50 -4.75 -0.78
C PHE A 84 -10.26 -4.06 -0.22
N PHE A 85 -10.24 -2.73 -0.05
CA PHE A 85 -9.05 -1.95 0.34
C PHE A 85 -8.33 -2.48 1.61
N ASP A 86 -9.10 -3.04 2.54
CA ASP A 86 -8.60 -3.58 3.81
C ASP A 86 -8.27 -5.08 3.80
N ASN A 87 -8.33 -5.73 2.62
CA ASN A 87 -7.82 -7.10 2.46
C ASN A 87 -6.29 -7.10 2.45
N VAL A 88 -5.70 -8.20 2.92
CA VAL A 88 -4.23 -8.41 2.97
C VAL A 88 -3.59 -8.75 1.61
N ARG A 89 -4.40 -9.14 0.63
CA ARG A 89 -3.98 -9.46 -0.76
C ARG A 89 -5.09 -9.03 -1.72
N ASP A 90 -4.71 -8.63 -2.93
CA ASP A 90 -5.65 -8.43 -4.03
C ASP A 90 -5.82 -9.72 -4.86
N PHE A 91 -6.81 -9.72 -5.75
CA PHE A 91 -7.15 -10.87 -6.60
C PHE A 91 -6.06 -11.17 -7.64
N ASP A 92 -5.65 -12.44 -7.70
CA ASP A 92 -4.71 -12.96 -8.70
C ASP A 92 -5.43 -13.89 -9.69
N PRO A 93 -5.59 -13.51 -10.97
CA PRO A 93 -6.25 -14.34 -11.97
C PRO A 93 -5.47 -15.62 -12.32
N GLU A 94 -4.17 -15.68 -12.03
CA GLU A 94 -3.32 -16.85 -12.32
C GLU A 94 -3.33 -17.87 -11.17
N SER A 95 -4.03 -17.58 -10.08
CA SER A 95 -4.09 -18.45 -8.91
C SER A 95 -4.84 -19.75 -9.22
N GLU A 96 -4.16 -20.88 -9.03
CA GLU A 96 -4.75 -22.22 -9.16
C GLU A 96 -6.00 -22.39 -8.29
N ILE A 97 -5.98 -21.83 -7.07
CA ILE A 97 -7.12 -21.85 -6.14
C ILE A 97 -8.32 -21.09 -6.73
N ASN A 98 -8.09 -19.95 -7.38
CA ASN A 98 -9.17 -19.17 -7.99
C ASN A 98 -9.77 -19.90 -9.19
N ASN A 99 -8.94 -20.58 -9.99
CA ASN A 99 -9.40 -21.39 -11.11
C ASN A 99 -10.23 -22.59 -10.63
N GLN A 100 -9.76 -23.33 -9.63
CA GLN A 100 -10.52 -24.43 -9.02
C GLN A 100 -11.85 -23.95 -8.42
N MET A 101 -11.86 -22.75 -7.82
CA MET A 101 -13.08 -22.14 -7.29
C MET A 101 -14.07 -21.77 -8.40
N ALA A 102 -13.59 -21.21 -9.51
CA ALA A 102 -14.42 -20.90 -10.67
C ALA A 102 -15.02 -22.18 -11.28
N ASP A 103 -14.21 -23.23 -11.44
CA ASP A 103 -14.67 -24.53 -11.92
C ASP A 103 -15.73 -25.13 -10.99
N SER A 104 -15.52 -25.10 -9.67
CA SER A 104 -16.50 -25.58 -8.70
C SER A 104 -17.78 -24.74 -8.69
N LEU A 105 -17.69 -23.43 -8.92
CA LEU A 105 -18.85 -22.53 -8.97
C LEU A 105 -19.80 -22.88 -10.13
N ILE A 106 -19.23 -23.29 -11.26
CA ILE A 106 -19.98 -23.63 -12.47
C ILE A 106 -20.40 -25.10 -12.48
N SER A 107 -19.48 -26.03 -12.21
CA SER A 107 -19.74 -27.47 -12.33
C SER A 107 -20.50 -28.06 -11.15
N GLN A 108 -20.41 -27.43 -9.97
CA GLN A 108 -20.95 -27.94 -8.71
C GLN A 108 -21.58 -26.80 -7.87
N SER A 109 -22.40 -25.97 -8.54
CA SER A 109 -23.02 -24.75 -8.00
C SER A 109 -23.74 -24.96 -6.65
N GLU A 110 -24.52 -26.04 -6.52
CA GLU A 110 -25.24 -26.38 -5.29
C GLU A 110 -24.31 -26.68 -4.11
N ALA A 111 -23.13 -27.27 -4.39
CA ALA A 111 -22.14 -27.60 -3.37
C ALA A 111 -21.23 -26.41 -3.01
N PHE A 112 -21.29 -25.31 -3.77
CA PHE A 112 -20.38 -24.17 -3.64
C PHE A 112 -20.41 -23.56 -2.23
N VAL A 113 -21.60 -23.48 -1.62
CA VAL A 113 -21.77 -22.92 -0.27
C VAL A 113 -20.98 -23.69 0.80
N TYR A 114 -20.76 -24.99 0.61
CA TYR A 114 -20.06 -25.84 1.58
C TYR A 114 -18.54 -25.86 1.40
N ARG A 115 -18.05 -25.46 0.22
CA ARG A 115 -16.64 -25.57 -0.16
C ARG A 115 -15.86 -24.25 -0.06
N ASN A 116 -16.57 -23.15 0.15
CA ASN A 116 -15.98 -21.82 0.23
C ASN A 116 -15.96 -21.32 1.67
N ASN A 117 -14.91 -20.60 2.03
CA ASN A 117 -14.78 -19.97 3.35
C ASN A 117 -15.82 -18.86 3.59
N GLY A 118 -16.45 -18.36 2.52
CA GLY A 118 -17.48 -17.34 2.57
C GLY A 118 -16.96 -15.92 2.47
N ILE A 119 -17.83 -14.98 2.82
CA ILE A 119 -17.61 -13.55 2.70
C ILE A 119 -18.04 -12.87 4.01
N THR A 120 -17.16 -12.03 4.55
CA THR A 120 -17.48 -11.18 5.71
C THR A 120 -17.50 -9.73 5.27
N VAL A 121 -18.65 -9.09 5.46
CA VAL A 121 -18.87 -7.66 5.26
C VAL A 121 -18.97 -6.98 6.61
N VAL A 122 -18.25 -5.87 6.76
CA VAL A 122 -18.39 -4.98 7.91
C VAL A 122 -18.90 -3.65 7.41
N ALA A 123 -19.96 -3.11 8.03
CA ALA A 123 -20.58 -1.84 7.68
C ALA A 123 -20.63 -0.93 8.89
N ARG A 124 -20.48 0.38 8.69
CA ARG A 124 -20.68 1.34 9.78
C ARG A 124 -22.17 1.48 10.14
N GLN A 125 -23.04 1.46 9.14
CA GLN A 125 -24.48 1.52 9.33
C GLN A 125 -25.17 0.39 8.56
N GLY A 126 -26.20 -0.18 9.19
CA GLY A 126 -27.09 -1.17 8.62
C GLY A 126 -28.53 -0.83 8.99
N ARG A 127 -29.45 -0.99 8.04
CA ARG A 127 -30.88 -0.81 8.24
C ARG A 127 -31.61 -2.05 7.70
N PRO A 128 -31.88 -3.05 8.56
CA PRO A 128 -32.69 -4.20 8.17
C PRO A 128 -34.17 -3.82 8.06
N THR A 129 -34.87 -4.36 7.06
CA THR A 129 -36.33 -4.27 6.90
C THR A 129 -36.85 -5.60 6.36
N GLY A 130 -37.32 -6.47 7.27
CA GLY A 130 -37.62 -7.86 6.94
C GLY A 130 -36.34 -8.59 6.51
N ASP A 131 -36.31 -9.08 5.27
CA ASP A 131 -35.11 -9.69 4.67
C ASP A 131 -34.28 -8.72 3.84
N ASN A 132 -34.74 -7.48 3.64
CA ASN A 132 -34.00 -6.47 2.89
C ASN A 132 -33.03 -5.74 3.82
N PHE A 133 -31.81 -5.56 3.37
CA PHE A 133 -30.76 -4.86 4.08
C PHE A 133 -30.27 -3.69 3.25
N ARG A 134 -30.16 -2.52 3.89
CA ARG A 134 -29.41 -1.39 3.36
C ARG A 134 -28.21 -1.15 4.25
N ILE A 135 -27.02 -1.21 3.68
CA ILE A 135 -25.76 -0.96 4.38
C ILE A 135 -25.04 0.24 3.79
N GLU A 136 -24.35 0.99 4.65
CA GLU A 136 -23.64 2.22 4.28
C GLU A 136 -22.25 2.21 4.92
N ASP A 137 -21.27 2.73 4.18
CA ASP A 137 -19.87 2.80 4.57
C ASP A 137 -19.35 1.41 4.99
N TYR A 138 -19.37 0.48 4.02
CA TYR A 138 -19.05 -0.93 4.24
C TYR A 138 -17.84 -1.39 3.43
N GLN A 139 -17.24 -2.48 3.92
CA GLN A 139 -16.06 -3.11 3.33
C GLN A 139 -16.21 -4.63 3.39
N VAL A 140 -15.61 -5.31 2.42
CA VAL A 140 -15.46 -6.78 2.42
C VAL A 140 -14.13 -7.09 3.09
N VAL A 141 -14.15 -7.55 4.35
CA VAL A 141 -12.93 -7.81 5.14
C VAL A 141 -12.39 -9.24 4.97
N ASN A 142 -13.21 -10.11 4.40
CA ASN A 142 -12.86 -11.47 4.02
C ASN A 142 -13.69 -11.88 2.79
N GLY A 143 -13.08 -12.59 1.84
CA GLY A 143 -13.77 -13.07 0.64
C GLY A 143 -13.40 -12.34 -0.64
N CYS A 144 -12.25 -11.66 -0.72
CA CYS A 144 -11.77 -11.02 -1.96
C CYS A 144 -11.71 -12.00 -3.14
N GLN A 145 -11.15 -13.19 -2.95
CA GLN A 145 -11.08 -14.23 -3.99
C GLN A 145 -12.47 -14.67 -4.44
N THR A 146 -13.32 -15.12 -3.50
CA THR A 146 -14.69 -15.58 -3.78
C THR A 146 -15.52 -14.52 -4.48
N SER A 147 -15.43 -13.26 -4.03
CA SER A 147 -16.15 -12.14 -4.66
C SER A 147 -15.71 -11.93 -6.11
N ASN A 148 -14.39 -11.94 -6.38
CA ASN A 148 -13.87 -11.76 -7.73
C ASN A 148 -14.23 -12.95 -8.65
N VAL A 149 -14.16 -14.19 -8.15
CA VAL A 149 -14.56 -15.37 -8.92
C VAL A 149 -16.05 -15.30 -9.28
N VAL A 150 -16.93 -15.00 -8.32
CA VAL A 150 -18.37 -14.83 -8.58
C VAL A 150 -18.62 -13.71 -9.59
N PHE A 151 -17.92 -12.57 -9.46
CA PHE A 151 -18.04 -11.46 -10.40
C PHE A 151 -17.58 -11.83 -11.82
N ASN A 152 -16.46 -12.54 -11.95
CA ASN A 152 -15.92 -12.94 -13.25
C ASN A 152 -16.85 -13.92 -13.96
N GLU A 153 -17.46 -14.84 -13.20
CA GLU A 153 -18.38 -15.85 -13.71
C GLU A 153 -19.85 -15.39 -13.74
N ARG A 154 -20.14 -14.11 -13.49
CA ARG A 154 -21.51 -13.56 -13.33
C ARG A 154 -22.50 -13.91 -14.44
N LEU A 155 -22.03 -14.13 -15.67
CA LEU A 155 -22.85 -14.49 -16.83
C LEU A 155 -23.23 -15.98 -16.90
N ARG A 156 -22.59 -16.82 -16.07
CA ARG A 156 -22.71 -18.29 -16.09
C ARG A 156 -23.24 -18.84 -14.77
N LEU A 157 -23.64 -17.97 -13.85
CA LEU A 157 -24.15 -18.37 -12.53
C LEU A 157 -25.47 -19.12 -12.66
N SER A 158 -25.66 -20.13 -11.81
CA SER A 158 -26.83 -21.00 -11.77
C SER A 158 -27.47 -21.05 -10.38
N GLY A 159 -27.63 -19.88 -9.74
CA GLY A 159 -28.33 -19.78 -8.45
C GLY A 159 -27.55 -20.32 -7.24
N SER A 160 -26.23 -20.30 -7.28
CA SER A 160 -25.36 -20.75 -6.19
C SER A 160 -25.51 -19.89 -4.93
N PHE A 161 -25.12 -20.45 -3.78
CA PHE A 161 -25.08 -19.73 -2.50
C PHE A 161 -23.66 -19.63 -1.94
N VAL A 162 -23.42 -18.60 -1.13
CA VAL A 162 -22.13 -18.34 -0.49
C VAL A 162 -22.35 -18.09 1.00
N PRO A 163 -21.53 -18.65 1.91
CA PRO A 163 -21.59 -18.30 3.32
C PRO A 163 -21.32 -16.81 3.50
N PHE A 164 -22.14 -16.15 4.30
CA PHE A 164 -22.13 -14.70 4.42
C PHE A 164 -22.24 -14.28 5.89
N ARG A 165 -21.39 -13.33 6.28
CA ARG A 165 -21.44 -12.67 7.58
C ARG A 165 -21.51 -11.17 7.37
N LEU A 166 -22.48 -10.53 8.02
CA LEU A 166 -22.60 -9.08 8.11
C LEU A 166 -22.37 -8.64 9.54
N VAL A 167 -21.49 -7.67 9.75
CA VAL A 167 -21.27 -7.02 11.05
C VAL A 167 -21.47 -5.53 10.89
N VAL A 168 -22.33 -4.94 11.72
CA VAL A 168 -22.60 -3.50 11.77
C VAL A 168 -21.96 -2.93 13.03
N SER A 169 -20.94 -2.11 12.86
CA SER A 169 -20.16 -1.51 13.95
C SER A 169 -19.49 -0.22 13.47
N ASP A 170 -19.53 0.81 14.31
CA ASP A 170 -18.79 2.07 14.13
C ASP A 170 -17.46 2.10 14.93
N ASP A 171 -17.17 1.06 15.71
CA ASP A 171 -15.92 0.89 16.45
C ASP A 171 -14.78 0.42 15.52
N VAL A 172 -13.96 1.39 15.09
CA VAL A 172 -12.80 1.17 14.22
C VAL A 172 -11.83 0.11 14.77
N SER A 173 -11.63 0.07 16.09
CA SER A 173 -10.72 -0.88 16.72
C SER A 173 -11.26 -2.31 16.64
N PHE A 174 -12.57 -2.47 16.83
CA PHE A 174 -13.26 -3.74 16.71
C PHE A 174 -13.29 -4.23 15.25
N VAL A 175 -13.62 -3.37 14.28
CA VAL A 175 -13.57 -3.70 12.84
C VAL A 175 -12.18 -4.19 12.44
N ARG A 176 -11.11 -3.51 12.89
CA ARG A 176 -9.73 -3.94 12.67
C ARG A 176 -9.44 -5.32 13.28
N SER A 177 -9.98 -5.62 14.46
CA SER A 177 -9.83 -6.93 15.09
C SER A 177 -10.48 -8.05 14.28
N ILE A 178 -11.62 -7.80 13.62
CA ILE A 178 -12.28 -8.74 12.71
C ILE A 178 -11.41 -8.99 11.47
N ILE A 179 -10.87 -7.93 10.86
CA ILE A 179 -9.96 -8.05 9.70
C ILE A 179 -8.77 -8.94 10.07
N VAL A 180 -8.12 -8.67 11.20
CA VAL A 180 -6.96 -9.46 11.64
C VAL A 180 -7.36 -10.89 11.98
N GLY A 181 -8.47 -11.10 12.70
CA GLY A 181 -8.95 -12.41 13.11
C GLY A 181 -9.34 -13.31 11.93
N THR A 182 -10.08 -12.78 10.97
CA THR A 182 -10.52 -13.54 9.78
C THR A 182 -9.36 -13.88 8.85
N ASN A 183 -8.35 -13.01 8.74
CA ASN A 183 -7.17 -13.28 7.90
C ASN A 183 -6.14 -14.21 8.56
N LYS A 184 -6.04 -14.25 9.90
CA LYS A 184 -5.17 -15.19 10.63
C LYS A 184 -5.60 -16.65 10.53
N GLN A 185 -6.86 -16.91 10.18
CA GLN A 185 -7.39 -18.27 10.00
C GLN A 185 -6.95 -18.90 8.67
N ASN A 186 -6.47 -18.10 7.71
CA ASN A 186 -5.85 -18.57 6.46
C ASN A 186 -4.32 -18.52 6.56
N PRO A 187 -3.57 -19.30 5.76
CA PRO A 187 -2.11 -19.19 5.66
C PRO A 187 -1.71 -17.88 4.95
N VAL A 188 -1.86 -16.78 5.69
CA VAL A 188 -1.39 -15.45 5.36
C VAL A 188 -0.02 -15.30 6.00
N ARG A 189 0.98 -14.91 5.22
CA ARG A 189 2.32 -14.70 5.78
C ARG A 189 2.28 -13.46 6.69
N ASP A 190 3.00 -13.48 7.81
CA ASP A 190 3.08 -12.34 8.74
C ASP A 190 3.48 -11.04 8.02
N GLU A 191 4.25 -11.14 6.94
CA GLU A 191 4.65 -10.01 6.11
C GLU A 191 3.46 -9.29 5.45
N GLN A 192 2.36 -9.97 5.16
CA GLN A 192 1.20 -9.37 4.47
C GLN A 192 0.30 -8.60 5.44
N PHE A 193 0.37 -8.88 6.74
CA PHE A 193 -0.29 -8.03 7.74
C PHE A 193 0.40 -6.67 7.87
N TRP A 194 1.65 -6.54 7.40
CA TRP A 194 2.35 -5.26 7.37
C TRP A 194 1.59 -4.22 6.54
N ALA A 195 0.96 -4.65 5.44
CA ALA A 195 0.10 -3.84 4.58
C ALA A 195 -1.09 -3.21 5.32
N LEU A 196 -1.50 -3.72 6.48
CA LEU A 196 -2.63 -3.18 7.24
C LEU A 196 -2.24 -2.03 8.19
N ARG A 197 -0.95 -1.68 8.29
CA ARG A 197 -0.49 -0.57 9.14
C ARG A 197 -1.13 0.76 8.70
N PRO A 198 -1.68 1.56 9.62
CA PRO A 198 -2.25 2.89 9.32
C PRO A 198 -1.29 3.76 8.51
N PHE A 199 -0.03 3.87 8.97
CA PHE A 199 1.00 4.63 8.27
C PHE A 199 1.13 4.29 6.77
N LEU A 200 1.06 3.00 6.40
CA LEU A 200 1.21 2.60 5.00
C LEU A 200 -0.01 2.98 4.15
N LYS A 201 -1.20 3.07 4.74
CA LYS A 201 -2.40 3.57 4.06
C LYS A 201 -2.29 5.08 3.84
N ASP A 202 -1.86 5.81 4.86
CA ASP A 202 -1.68 7.27 4.77
C ASP A 202 -0.56 7.61 3.77
N PHE A 203 0.51 6.81 3.75
CA PHE A 203 1.57 6.91 2.76
C PHE A 203 1.05 6.66 1.33
N GLU A 204 0.26 5.59 1.12
CA GLU A 204 -0.33 5.25 -0.18
C GLU A 204 -1.14 6.41 -0.76
N GLU A 205 -2.03 6.98 0.07
CA GLU A 205 -2.86 8.11 -0.32
C GLU A 205 -2.03 9.37 -0.55
N TYR A 206 -1.05 9.65 0.33
CA TYR A 206 -0.18 10.80 0.21
C TYR A 206 0.58 10.80 -1.12
N VAL A 207 1.21 9.68 -1.49
CA VAL A 207 2.02 9.62 -2.71
C VAL A 207 1.19 9.60 -3.98
N ARG A 208 -0.02 9.05 -3.93
CA ARG A 208 -0.96 9.06 -5.06
C ARG A 208 -1.44 10.48 -5.38
N ASN A 209 -1.64 11.30 -4.34
CA ASN A 209 -2.17 12.66 -4.46
C ASN A 209 -1.08 13.75 -4.60
N GLN A 210 0.19 13.39 -4.75
CA GLN A 210 1.23 14.38 -5.06
C GLN A 210 1.03 14.97 -6.46
N PRO A 211 1.43 16.22 -6.71
CA PRO A 211 1.40 16.77 -8.05
C PRO A 211 2.38 16.02 -8.96
N GLU A 212 2.03 15.91 -10.24
CA GLU A 212 2.99 15.46 -11.25
C GLU A 212 4.21 16.40 -11.30
N PRO A 213 5.43 15.89 -11.51
CA PRO A 213 5.76 14.49 -11.82
C PRO A 213 6.04 13.62 -10.58
N ARG A 214 5.72 14.07 -9.36
CA ARG A 214 6.10 13.42 -8.09
C ARG A 214 5.08 12.41 -7.55
N ASN A 215 3.95 12.23 -8.22
CA ASN A 215 2.97 11.18 -7.93
C ASN A 215 3.53 9.78 -8.17
N LEU A 216 3.23 8.87 -7.24
CA LEU A 216 3.65 7.46 -7.29
C LEU A 216 2.47 6.53 -6.96
N TYR A 217 2.64 5.26 -7.31
CA TYR A 217 1.66 4.21 -7.07
C TYR A 217 2.25 3.23 -6.06
N PHE A 218 2.00 3.43 -4.77
CA PHE A 218 2.53 2.54 -3.74
C PHE A 218 1.73 1.23 -3.70
N GLU A 219 2.35 0.13 -4.11
CA GLU A 219 1.79 -1.22 -4.12
C GLU A 219 1.92 -1.82 -2.72
N ARG A 220 0.95 -1.44 -1.87
CA ARG A 220 0.85 -1.93 -0.49
C ARG A 220 0.54 -3.44 -0.46
N ARG A 221 -0.15 -3.94 -1.50
CA ARG A 221 -0.60 -5.32 -1.63
C ARG A 221 -0.25 -5.83 -3.02
N GLU A 222 0.16 -7.08 -3.09
CA GLU A 222 0.53 -7.72 -4.36
C GLU A 222 -0.62 -7.65 -5.38
N ASN A 223 -0.30 -7.24 -6.62
CA ASN A 223 -1.22 -7.06 -7.74
C ASN A 223 -2.21 -5.88 -7.65
N GLN A 224 -2.04 -4.96 -6.70
CA GLN A 224 -2.97 -3.85 -6.48
C GLN A 224 -3.21 -2.99 -7.74
N TYR A 225 -2.16 -2.72 -8.52
CA TYR A 225 -2.25 -1.91 -9.75
C TYR A 225 -2.20 -2.74 -11.03
N ARG A 226 -2.48 -4.05 -10.97
CA ARG A 226 -2.42 -4.93 -12.15
C ARG A 226 -3.35 -4.42 -13.27
N PHE A 227 -4.55 -4.01 -12.89
CA PHE A 227 -5.66 -3.65 -13.79
C PHE A 227 -5.88 -2.13 -13.93
N GLU A 228 -5.02 -1.32 -13.31
CA GLU A 228 -5.07 0.14 -13.45
C GLU A 228 -4.08 0.58 -14.55
N GLU A 229 -4.49 1.53 -15.37
CA GLU A 229 -3.61 2.17 -16.35
C GLU A 229 -2.69 3.14 -15.62
N VAL A 230 -1.48 2.68 -15.35
CA VAL A 230 -0.40 3.51 -14.78
C VAL A 230 0.47 4.01 -15.94
N PRO A 231 0.63 5.34 -16.14
CA PRO A 231 1.37 5.89 -17.28
C PRO A 231 2.78 5.32 -17.44
N GLU A 232 3.49 5.17 -16.32
CA GLU A 232 4.84 4.61 -16.24
C GLU A 232 4.87 3.51 -15.19
N ARG A 233 4.94 2.24 -15.61
CA ARG A 233 5.01 1.10 -14.67
C ARG A 233 6.12 1.21 -13.61
N VAL A 234 7.20 1.95 -13.87
CA VAL A 234 8.29 2.20 -12.90
C VAL A 234 7.89 3.13 -11.74
N ARG A 235 6.74 3.82 -11.82
CA ARG A 235 6.15 4.58 -10.70
C ARG A 235 5.50 3.69 -9.65
N ILE A 236 5.29 2.41 -9.97
CA ILE A 236 4.78 1.43 -9.01
C ILE A 236 5.93 1.03 -8.09
N ILE A 237 5.74 1.23 -6.79
CA ILE A 237 6.73 0.90 -5.77
C ILE A 237 6.08 0.00 -4.71
N ASP A 238 6.66 -1.18 -4.49
CA ASP A 238 6.20 -2.10 -3.46
C ASP A 238 6.80 -1.78 -2.07
N ALA A 239 6.26 -2.44 -1.05
CA ALA A 239 6.71 -2.28 0.33
C ALA A 239 8.18 -2.70 0.56
N VAL A 240 8.71 -3.62 -0.25
CA VAL A 240 10.10 -4.10 -0.16
C VAL A 240 11.07 -3.03 -0.65
N ALA A 241 10.78 -2.44 -1.80
CA ALA A 241 11.53 -1.36 -2.40
C ALA A 241 11.51 -0.13 -1.49
N LEU A 242 10.34 0.24 -0.96
CA LEU A 242 10.22 1.34 0.00
C LEU A 242 11.07 1.11 1.26
N LEU A 243 11.01 -0.08 1.87
CA LEU A 243 11.81 -0.42 3.05
C LEU A 243 13.31 -0.25 2.78
N LYS A 244 13.79 -0.81 1.67
CA LYS A 244 15.21 -0.73 1.29
C LYS A 244 15.63 0.70 0.98
N ALA A 245 14.77 1.47 0.33
CA ALA A 245 14.99 2.87 0.05
C ALA A 245 15.19 3.67 1.32
N VAL A 246 14.28 3.54 2.29
CA VAL A 246 14.31 4.30 3.55
C VAL A 246 15.49 3.90 4.44
N VAL A 247 15.75 2.59 4.59
CA VAL A 247 16.91 2.09 5.36
C VAL A 247 18.23 2.58 4.76
N SER A 248 18.32 2.65 3.44
CA SER A 248 19.50 3.17 2.77
C SER A 248 19.65 4.68 2.91
N MET A 249 18.61 5.42 2.53
CA MET A 249 18.65 6.88 2.37
C MET A 249 18.63 7.61 3.70
N PHE A 250 17.77 7.21 4.63
CA PHE A 250 17.61 7.91 5.89
C PHE A 250 18.47 7.25 6.96
N LEU A 251 18.28 5.96 7.23
CA LEU A 251 19.08 5.29 8.29
C LEU A 251 20.58 5.15 7.95
N GLY A 252 21.00 5.40 6.71
CA GLY A 252 22.41 5.37 6.33
C GLY A 252 23.02 3.98 6.31
N MET A 253 22.19 2.96 6.11
CA MET A 253 22.58 1.55 6.18
C MET A 253 22.41 0.84 4.83
N PRO A 254 23.05 1.29 3.74
CA PRO A 254 22.93 0.64 2.42
C PRO A 254 23.41 -0.82 2.44
N HIS A 255 24.44 -1.13 3.24
CA HIS A 255 24.95 -2.48 3.46
C HIS A 255 23.92 -3.41 4.14
N ARG A 256 23.03 -2.88 5.00
CA ARG A 256 21.91 -3.63 5.61
C ARG A 256 20.73 -3.75 4.65
N ALA A 257 20.41 -2.71 3.91
CA ALA A 257 19.31 -2.69 2.93
C ALA A 257 19.47 -3.74 1.80
N GLY A 258 20.69 -4.22 1.54
CA GLY A 258 20.96 -5.30 0.59
C GLY A 258 20.51 -6.71 1.03
N ARG A 259 20.10 -6.89 2.30
CA ARG A 259 19.69 -8.18 2.89
C ARG A 259 18.32 -8.66 2.41
N ASP A 260 17.95 -9.87 2.84
CA ASP A 260 16.62 -10.42 2.62
C ASP A 260 15.54 -9.56 3.31
N PHE A 261 14.38 -9.44 2.66
CA PHE A 261 13.28 -8.60 3.14
C PHE A 261 12.84 -8.98 4.56
N ARG A 262 12.73 -10.27 4.90
CA ARG A 262 12.28 -10.69 6.24
C ARG A 262 13.24 -10.25 7.32
N GLN A 263 14.54 -10.28 7.04
CA GLN A 263 15.56 -9.87 7.98
C GLN A 263 15.49 -8.37 8.24
N ILE A 264 15.42 -7.55 7.17
CA ILE A 264 15.32 -6.09 7.27
C ILE A 264 14.02 -5.70 7.98
N LYS A 265 12.89 -6.31 7.60
CA LYS A 265 11.61 -6.05 8.25
C LYS A 265 11.70 -6.31 9.74
N ARG A 266 12.18 -7.49 10.17
CA ARG A 266 12.32 -7.82 11.59
C ARG A 266 13.26 -6.88 12.35
N GLU A 267 14.33 -6.43 11.70
CA GLU A 267 15.31 -5.50 12.28
C GLU A 267 14.70 -4.11 12.52
N PHE A 268 13.88 -3.60 11.60
CA PHE A 268 13.36 -2.22 11.63
C PHE A 268 11.85 -2.10 11.89
N ASP A 269 11.15 -3.20 12.24
CA ASP A 269 9.68 -3.24 12.42
C ASP A 269 9.17 -2.25 13.47
N LYS A 270 10.01 -1.97 14.47
CA LYS A 270 9.73 -1.09 15.62
C LYS A 270 10.23 0.34 15.44
N THR A 271 10.98 0.63 14.38
CA THR A 271 11.63 1.94 14.18
C THR A 271 11.23 2.62 12.88
N LEU A 272 10.54 1.92 11.98
CA LEU A 272 10.06 2.46 10.71
C LEU A 272 8.56 2.21 10.57
N PHE A 273 7.89 3.05 9.77
CA PHE A 273 6.46 2.95 9.49
C PHE A 273 5.61 2.94 10.77
N LEU A 274 5.96 3.83 11.72
CA LEU A 274 5.18 4.09 12.93
C LEU A 274 4.07 5.10 12.61
N ASP A 275 2.98 5.04 13.37
CA ASP A 275 1.76 5.81 13.07
C ASP A 275 1.95 7.33 13.23
N ASP A 276 2.96 7.78 13.97
CA ASP A 276 3.33 9.18 14.19
C ASP A 276 4.40 9.72 13.21
N HIS A 277 4.91 8.86 12.33
CA HIS A 277 5.93 9.27 11.38
C HIS A 277 5.40 10.22 10.31
N ASN A 278 6.27 11.12 9.87
CA ASN A 278 6.01 11.98 8.72
C ASN A 278 6.19 11.17 7.42
N VAL A 279 5.21 11.24 6.51
CA VAL A 279 5.22 10.55 5.21
C VAL A 279 6.23 11.13 4.21
N LYS A 280 6.67 12.39 4.37
CA LYS A 280 7.60 13.08 3.46
C LYS A 280 8.94 12.36 3.22
N PRO A 281 9.69 11.91 4.25
CA PRO A 281 10.93 11.15 4.03
C PRO A 281 10.71 9.85 3.26
N TYR A 282 9.60 9.16 3.52
CA TYR A 282 9.23 7.94 2.80
C TYR A 282 8.89 8.24 1.33
N HIS A 283 8.27 9.39 1.06
CA HIS A 283 7.96 9.83 -0.30
C HIS A 283 9.23 10.21 -1.05
N ALA A 284 10.15 10.96 -0.44
CA ALA A 284 11.45 11.25 -1.02
C ALA A 284 12.23 9.96 -1.35
N ALA A 285 12.22 8.99 -0.43
CA ALA A 285 12.84 7.68 -0.68
C ALA A 285 12.22 6.93 -1.87
N ALA A 286 10.89 6.88 -1.92
CA ALA A 286 10.14 6.26 -3.00
C ALA A 286 10.38 6.96 -4.35
N TYR A 287 10.43 8.29 -4.35
CA TYR A 287 10.63 9.09 -5.55
C TYR A 287 12.03 8.90 -6.12
N VAL A 288 13.07 8.90 -5.27
CA VAL A 288 14.44 8.60 -5.70
C VAL A 288 14.54 7.18 -6.26
N TYR A 289 13.86 6.20 -5.65
CA TYR A 289 13.81 4.84 -6.20
C TYR A 289 13.20 4.82 -7.61
N TYR A 290 12.03 5.46 -7.78
CA TYR A 290 11.37 5.60 -9.08
C TYR A 290 12.30 6.24 -10.12
N ARG A 291 12.90 7.40 -9.79
CA ARG A 291 13.80 8.11 -10.69
C ARG A 291 14.99 7.25 -11.10
N LEU A 292 15.57 6.53 -10.15
CA LEU A 292 16.70 5.65 -10.42
C LEU A 292 16.30 4.47 -11.34
N GLU A 293 15.18 3.82 -11.09
CA GLU A 293 14.68 2.74 -11.97
C GLU A 293 14.30 3.25 -13.36
N PHE A 294 13.75 4.47 -13.46
CA PHE A 294 13.50 5.14 -14.73
C PHE A 294 14.81 5.36 -15.51
N LEU A 295 15.86 5.87 -14.88
CA LEU A 295 17.17 6.10 -15.52
C LEU A 295 17.82 4.79 -16.00
N PHE A 296 17.74 3.71 -15.20
CA PHE A 296 18.21 2.39 -15.64
C PHE A 296 17.39 1.86 -16.82
N ARG A 297 16.06 1.95 -16.76
CA ARG A 297 15.17 1.43 -17.81
C ARG A 297 15.34 2.16 -19.14
N THR A 298 15.54 3.47 -19.08
CA THR A 298 15.76 4.33 -20.26
C THR A 298 17.22 4.37 -20.71
N LYS A 299 18.12 3.62 -20.05
CA LYS A 299 19.57 3.53 -20.34
C LYS A 299 20.28 4.89 -20.28
N ARG A 300 19.78 5.82 -19.46
CA ARG A 300 20.43 7.11 -19.15
C ARG A 300 21.66 6.92 -18.25
N ILE A 301 21.69 5.82 -17.50
CA ILE A 301 22.86 5.33 -16.75
C ILE A 301 23.09 3.85 -17.07
N SER A 302 24.33 3.37 -16.86
CA SER A 302 24.71 1.99 -17.23
C SER A 302 23.90 0.94 -16.47
N PRO A 303 23.27 -0.05 -17.15
CA PRO A 303 22.57 -1.15 -16.48
C PRO A 303 23.45 -1.98 -15.53
N GLU A 304 24.76 -2.02 -15.77
CA GLU A 304 25.70 -2.76 -14.92
C GLU A 304 25.79 -2.17 -13.50
N TRP A 305 25.53 -0.88 -13.37
CA TRP A 305 25.56 -0.18 -12.10
C TRP A 305 24.34 -0.48 -11.22
N LYS A 306 23.35 -1.23 -11.73
CA LYS A 306 22.18 -1.66 -10.95
C LYS A 306 22.56 -2.47 -9.70
N ARG A 307 23.72 -3.13 -9.69
CA ARG A 307 24.27 -3.79 -8.49
C ARG A 307 24.50 -2.81 -7.33
N TYR A 308 24.87 -1.56 -7.62
CA TYR A 308 25.11 -0.51 -6.63
C TYR A 308 23.87 0.33 -6.30
N ARG A 309 22.67 -0.01 -6.82
CA ARG A 309 21.45 0.82 -6.67
C ARG A 309 21.21 1.33 -5.26
N ILE A 310 21.42 0.49 -4.24
CA ILE A 310 21.18 0.86 -2.85
C ILE A 310 22.18 1.91 -2.37
N TYR A 311 23.47 1.78 -2.75
CA TYR A 311 24.50 2.78 -2.46
C TYR A 311 24.30 4.06 -3.26
N ILE A 312 23.81 3.96 -4.51
CA ILE A 312 23.46 5.14 -5.33
C ILE A 312 22.34 5.93 -4.64
N MET A 313 21.29 5.27 -4.16
CA MET A 313 20.22 5.93 -3.41
C MET A 313 20.72 6.60 -2.13
N TRP A 314 21.57 5.88 -1.37
CA TRP A 314 22.24 6.44 -0.19
C TRP A 314 23.00 7.72 -0.53
N PHE A 315 23.79 7.72 -1.61
CA PHE A 315 24.55 8.88 -2.09
C PHE A 315 23.64 10.03 -2.53
N ILE A 316 22.59 9.76 -3.33
CA ILE A 316 21.62 10.78 -3.78
C ILE A 316 20.98 11.48 -2.59
N ALA A 317 20.61 10.76 -1.53
CA ALA A 317 20.03 11.36 -0.33
C ALA A 317 20.97 12.36 0.35
N ARG A 318 22.26 12.00 0.51
CA ARG A 318 23.28 12.91 1.10
C ARG A 318 23.51 14.13 0.20
N ARG A 319 23.66 13.88 -1.10
CA ARG A 319 23.92 14.92 -2.09
C ARG A 319 22.78 15.93 -2.17
N GLY A 320 21.54 15.45 -2.25
CA GLY A 320 20.34 16.30 -2.27
C GLY A 320 20.07 17.02 -0.95
N ALA A 321 20.35 16.38 0.19
CA ALA A 321 20.23 17.03 1.50
C ALA A 321 21.32 18.09 1.75
N ASN A 322 22.41 18.07 0.97
CA ASN A 322 23.66 18.78 1.23
C ASN A 322 24.25 18.44 2.61
N LEU A 323 24.22 17.15 2.97
CA LEU A 323 24.71 16.62 4.23
C LEU A 323 25.81 15.59 3.98
N THR A 324 26.89 15.67 4.76
CA THR A 324 27.97 14.68 4.78
C THR A 324 27.74 13.59 5.84
N THR A 325 26.74 13.78 6.71
CA THR A 325 26.40 12.90 7.83
C THR A 325 25.09 12.14 7.59
N ASP A 326 24.77 11.20 8.48
CA ASP A 326 23.54 10.42 8.42
C ASP A 326 22.31 11.27 8.75
N ILE A 327 21.14 10.89 8.19
CA ILE A 327 19.90 11.66 8.24
C ILE A 327 18.91 10.91 9.15
N SER A 328 18.56 11.48 10.32
CA SER A 328 17.50 10.86 11.13
C SER A 328 16.13 11.13 10.50
N VAL A 329 15.24 10.12 10.51
CA VAL A 329 13.83 10.31 10.15
C VAL A 329 13.08 11.18 11.17
N ASP A 330 13.62 11.28 12.39
CA ASP A 330 13.06 12.07 13.50
C ASP A 330 13.65 13.50 13.57
N ASP A 331 14.42 13.89 12.56
CA ASP A 331 14.98 15.24 12.49
C ASP A 331 13.84 16.27 12.38
N GLN A 332 13.89 17.35 13.17
CA GLN A 332 12.88 18.42 13.11
C GLN A 332 12.81 19.06 11.72
N ASN A 333 13.91 19.02 10.96
CA ASN A 333 14.01 19.51 9.59
C ASN A 333 13.75 18.42 8.54
N ILE A 334 13.30 17.23 8.91
CA ILE A 334 13.15 16.10 7.98
C ILE A 334 12.26 16.43 6.78
N SER A 335 11.25 17.28 6.97
CA SER A 335 10.40 17.77 5.89
C SER A 335 11.21 18.60 4.88
N ILE A 336 12.03 19.54 5.36
CA ILE A 336 12.87 20.40 4.53
C ILE A 336 13.93 19.57 3.80
N ILE A 337 14.55 18.63 4.52
CA ILE A 337 15.53 17.70 3.95
C ILE A 337 14.89 16.87 2.83
N SER A 338 13.68 16.34 3.07
CA SER A 338 12.93 15.57 2.07
C SER A 338 12.62 16.40 0.82
N ASP A 339 12.18 17.65 1.00
CA ASP A 339 11.87 18.56 -0.11
C ASP A 339 13.15 18.89 -0.94
N ARG A 340 14.31 19.05 -0.30
CA ARG A 340 15.59 19.23 -1.00
C ARG A 340 16.01 17.98 -1.79
N ILE A 341 15.84 16.79 -1.21
CA ILE A 341 16.11 15.52 -1.91
C ILE A 341 15.20 15.39 -3.14
N LEU A 342 13.90 15.73 -3.02
CA LEU A 342 12.96 15.72 -4.14
C LEU A 342 13.38 16.71 -5.24
N ASN A 343 13.73 17.95 -4.88
CA ASN A 343 14.20 18.95 -5.84
C ASN A 343 15.47 18.50 -6.57
N TYR A 344 16.42 17.90 -5.85
CA TYR A 344 17.62 17.34 -6.46
C TYR A 344 17.30 16.14 -7.37
N ALA A 345 16.36 15.28 -6.96
CA ALA A 345 15.91 14.16 -7.76
C ALA A 345 15.17 14.59 -9.03
N ASP A 346 14.59 15.81 -9.06
CA ASP A 346 13.95 16.36 -10.24
C ASP A 346 14.95 16.65 -11.36
N ASP A 347 16.15 17.11 -11.02
CA ASP A 347 17.23 17.43 -11.96
C ASP A 347 17.89 16.16 -12.53
N GLU A 348 17.38 15.70 -13.68
CA GLU A 348 17.92 14.52 -14.37
C GLU A 348 19.40 14.67 -14.74
N ALA A 349 19.82 15.85 -15.20
CA ALA A 349 21.18 16.07 -15.66
C ALA A 349 22.17 15.99 -14.51
N ALA A 350 21.84 16.61 -13.37
CA ALA A 350 22.62 16.50 -12.15
C ALA A 350 22.67 15.04 -11.64
N LEU A 351 21.52 14.35 -11.60
CA LEU A 351 21.46 12.94 -11.21
C LEU A 351 22.40 12.07 -12.05
N VAL A 352 22.28 12.12 -13.39
CA VAL A 352 23.09 11.29 -14.28
C VAL A 352 24.58 11.57 -14.11
N SER A 353 24.96 12.85 -14.00
CA SER A 353 26.36 13.25 -13.82
C SER A 353 26.93 12.75 -12.50
N ASP A 354 26.25 13.02 -11.38
CA ASP A 354 26.73 12.71 -10.05
C ASP A 354 26.69 11.20 -9.77
N ILE A 355 25.68 10.47 -10.28
CA ILE A 355 25.65 8.99 -10.21
C ILE A 355 26.86 8.40 -10.95
N SER A 356 27.15 8.89 -12.16
CA SER A 356 28.26 8.38 -12.96
C SER A 356 29.61 8.61 -12.28
N ARG A 357 29.83 9.81 -11.72
CA ARG A 357 31.03 10.13 -10.94
C ARG A 357 31.14 9.24 -9.70
N PHE A 358 30.03 9.06 -8.98
CA PHE A 358 30.00 8.26 -7.76
C PHE A 358 30.34 6.80 -8.02
N VAL A 359 29.68 6.18 -9.00
CA VAL A 359 29.94 4.76 -9.28
C VAL A 359 31.35 4.55 -9.81
N PHE A 360 31.86 5.44 -10.69
CA PHE A 360 33.22 5.36 -11.18
C PHE A 360 34.26 5.45 -10.06
N GLN A 361 34.08 6.42 -9.15
CA GLN A 361 34.97 6.57 -7.99
C GLN A 361 34.88 5.36 -7.05
N LEU A 362 33.65 4.90 -6.75
CA LEU A 362 33.41 3.75 -5.91
C LEU A 362 34.08 2.49 -6.47
N GLU A 363 33.92 2.19 -7.76
CA GLU A 363 34.55 1.04 -8.40
C GLU A 363 36.08 1.12 -8.36
N GLY A 364 36.64 2.31 -8.62
CA GLY A 364 38.07 2.54 -8.53
C GLY A 364 38.62 2.28 -7.13
N ASP A 365 37.94 2.78 -6.09
CA ASP A 365 38.39 2.63 -4.71
C ASP A 365 38.18 1.21 -4.16
N LEU A 366 37.10 0.53 -4.57
CA LEU A 366 36.89 -0.89 -4.27
C LEU A 366 37.97 -1.77 -4.92
N GLY A 367 38.37 -1.44 -6.16
CA GLY A 367 39.46 -2.12 -6.86
C GLY A 367 40.80 -1.96 -6.15
N LYS A 368 41.14 -0.75 -5.69
CA LYS A 368 42.35 -0.48 -4.89
C LYS A 368 42.34 -1.23 -3.55
N ALA A 369 41.17 -1.35 -2.92
CA ALA A 369 40.99 -2.06 -1.66
C ALA A 369 40.93 -3.59 -1.83
N GLY A 370 40.90 -4.11 -3.05
CA GLY A 370 40.78 -5.55 -3.32
C GLY A 370 39.42 -6.14 -2.89
N LEU A 371 38.39 -5.30 -2.74
CA LEU A 371 37.07 -5.72 -2.26
C LEU A 371 36.22 -6.26 -3.41
N LYS A 372 35.57 -7.41 -3.18
CA LYS A 372 34.62 -8.01 -4.13
C LYS A 372 33.33 -7.18 -4.21
N THR A 373 32.64 -7.29 -5.33
CA THR A 373 31.43 -6.50 -5.64
C THR A 373 30.21 -7.38 -5.95
N ASP A 374 30.29 -8.67 -5.61
CA ASP A 374 29.15 -9.56 -5.66
C ASP A 374 28.07 -9.17 -4.63
N ARG A 375 26.89 -9.79 -4.77
CA ARG A 375 25.71 -9.45 -3.98
C ARG A 375 25.92 -9.56 -2.47
N ASP A 376 26.73 -10.51 -2.02
CA ASP A 376 26.97 -10.72 -0.59
C ASP A 376 28.05 -9.78 -0.07
N ALA A 377 29.10 -9.54 -0.87
CA ALA A 377 30.15 -8.59 -0.54
C ALA A 377 29.62 -7.16 -0.32
N LEU A 378 28.64 -6.72 -1.11
CA LEU A 378 28.01 -5.40 -0.97
C LEU A 378 27.29 -5.17 0.38
N ARG A 379 27.11 -6.21 1.20
CA ARG A 379 26.50 -6.14 2.53
C ARG A 379 27.53 -5.94 3.66
N ASN A 380 28.81 -5.87 3.32
CA ASN A 380 29.89 -5.66 4.29
C ASN A 380 30.02 -4.16 4.65
N ASP A 381 30.31 -3.88 5.92
CA ASP A 381 30.57 -2.56 6.46
C ASP A 381 31.79 -1.88 5.78
N ASP A 382 32.77 -2.66 5.31
CA ASP A 382 33.93 -2.14 4.56
C ASP A 382 33.51 -1.41 3.28
N ILE A 383 32.48 -1.90 2.59
CA ILE A 383 31.95 -1.27 1.37
C ILE A 383 31.32 0.09 1.71
N LEU A 384 30.66 0.20 2.86
CA LEU A 384 30.11 1.48 3.32
C LEU A 384 31.23 2.49 3.60
N ALA A 385 32.35 2.07 4.20
CA ALA A 385 33.48 2.95 4.43
C ALA A 385 34.07 3.49 3.11
N VAL A 386 34.24 2.62 2.11
CA VAL A 386 34.71 3.03 0.77
C VAL A 386 33.70 3.96 0.08
N ALA A 387 32.39 3.65 0.16
CA ALA A 387 31.35 4.51 -0.39
C ALA A 387 31.31 5.90 0.25
N LYS A 388 31.55 5.99 1.58
CA LYS A 388 31.69 7.27 2.29
C LYS A 388 32.86 8.09 1.76
N SER A 389 34.03 7.48 1.56
CA SER A 389 35.21 8.13 0.99
C SER A 389 34.95 8.63 -0.45
N ALA A 390 34.34 7.80 -1.29
CA ALA A 390 34.00 8.16 -2.67
C ALA A 390 33.02 9.35 -2.73
N ALA A 391 31.98 9.33 -1.89
CA ALA A 391 31.00 10.42 -1.82
C ALA A 391 31.60 11.75 -1.34
N GLN A 392 32.51 11.70 -0.36
CA GLN A 392 33.22 12.88 0.15
C GLN A 392 34.06 13.55 -0.95
N THR A 393 34.80 12.74 -1.73
CA THR A 393 35.65 13.22 -2.84
C THR A 393 34.85 14.02 -3.88
N ILE A 394 33.65 13.55 -4.20
CA ILE A 394 32.76 14.22 -5.16
C ILE A 394 32.21 15.51 -4.58
N THR A 395 31.81 15.47 -3.31
CA THR A 395 31.24 16.62 -2.61
C THR A 395 32.29 17.74 -2.48
N SER A 396 33.55 17.42 -2.12
CA SER A 396 34.63 18.40 -1.98
C SER A 396 35.08 19.03 -3.30
N THR A 397 35.04 18.28 -4.41
CA THR A 397 35.48 18.75 -5.74
C THR A 397 34.54 19.81 -6.34
N ILE A 398 33.28 19.86 -5.88
CA ILE A 398 32.28 20.81 -6.38
C ILE A 398 32.34 22.15 -5.64
N PHE A 399 32.79 22.17 -4.37
CA PHE A 399 32.98 23.41 -3.61
C PHE A 399 34.26 24.19 -3.96
N SER A 400 35.24 23.55 -4.62
CA SER A 400 36.46 24.22 -5.09
C SER A 400 36.33 24.83 -6.50
N GLY A 401 35.25 24.52 -7.24
CA GLY A 401 35.00 25.01 -8.60
C GLY A 401 34.04 26.21 -8.70
N GLN A 402 33.64 26.82 -7.58
CA GLN A 402 32.80 28.03 -7.54
C GLN A 402 33.57 29.31 -7.13
N ASN A 403 34.90 29.30 -7.19
CA ASN A 403 35.71 30.52 -6.98
C ASN A 403 36.13 31.16 -8.30
#